data_AF-A0A372F7F8-F1
#
_entry.id   AF-A0A372F7F8-F1
#
_cell.length_a   1.000
_cell.length_b   1.000
_cell.length_c   1.000
_cell.angle_alpha   90.00
_cell.angle_beta   90.00
_cell.angle_gamma   90.00
#
_symmetry.space_group_name_H-M   'P 1'
#
loop_
_entity.id
_entity.type
_entity.pdbx_description
1 polymer ?
#
loop_
_entity_poly.entity_id
_entity_poly.type
_entity_poly.pdbx_seq_one_letter_code
_entity_poly.pdbx_strand_id
1 'polypeptide(L)'
;MEKKLNFKKIGKWVMAGSALIAVVVLIIFSSNTFSTDRCKKIEIKIKNANEQFFIDKKEIENLATKQGGDQLTGRLFEKIDLREIEKRVLKNKQIKSCQVFRGIEGNLNIDIEQHIPVARILMSDGREDVYVDKDGYFFPLSERYSARIILLSGEYFRNLPSLKQQRQENLLNFINLINDDNFLKAQFTQLDINRAGNITIVPLLGKHVVEFGEAENVQNRLNRLKIFYKQILPVQGWDTFTHVSVKYDGQVVCK
;
A
#
# COMPACT_ATOMS: atom_id res chain seq x y z
N MET A 1 3.51 72.09 54.75
CA MET A 1 2.59 70.93 54.79
C MET A 1 3.19 69.82 53.94
N GLU A 2 4.10 69.03 54.52
CA GLU A 2 4.83 67.98 53.78
C GLU A 2 3.93 66.75 53.58
N LYS A 3 3.58 66.44 52.33
CA LYS A 3 2.89 65.19 51.99
C LYS A 3 3.88 64.03 52.19
N LYS A 4 3.77 63.32 53.31
CA LYS A 4 4.47 62.04 53.52
C LYS A 4 4.10 61.08 52.38
N LEU A 5 5.05 60.86 51.46
CA LEU A 5 4.91 59.88 50.39
C LEU A 5 4.70 58.51 51.02
N ASN A 6 3.53 57.91 50.79
CA ASN A 6 3.18 56.62 51.35
C ASN A 6 3.83 55.51 50.51
N PHE A 7 5.09 55.20 50.82
CA PHE A 7 5.91 54.18 50.13
C PHE A 7 5.21 52.83 49.96
N LYS A 8 4.34 52.43 50.91
CA LYS A 8 3.53 51.20 50.79
C LYS A 8 2.47 51.28 49.70
N LYS A 9 1.88 52.45 49.46
CA LYS A 9 0.93 52.66 48.33
C LYS A 9 1.67 52.68 47.00
N ILE A 10 2.82 53.35 46.93
CA ILE A 10 3.64 53.43 45.72
C ILE A 10 4.15 52.03 45.31
N GLY A 11 4.62 51.22 46.27
CA GLY A 11 5.03 49.84 46.00
C GLY A 11 3.91 48.94 45.45
N LYS A 12 2.67 49.11 45.92
CA LYS A 12 1.50 48.40 45.37
C LYS A 12 1.19 48.80 43.93
N TRP A 13 1.31 50.08 43.59
CA TRP A 13 1.10 50.56 42.22
C TRP A 13 2.20 50.09 41.27
N VAL A 14 3.46 50.08 41.72
CA VAL A 14 4.59 49.54 40.93
C VAL A 14 4.43 48.03 40.71
N MET A 15 4.02 47.28 41.74
CA MET A 15 3.75 45.84 41.63
C MET A 15 2.59 45.55 40.68
N ALA A 16 1.50 46.33 40.75
CA ALA A 16 0.36 46.21 39.84
C ALA A 16 0.76 46.55 38.39
N GLY A 17 1.58 47.59 38.17
CA GLY A 17 2.10 47.95 36.86
C GLY A 17 3.00 46.87 36.26
N SER A 18 3.89 46.29 37.06
CA SER A 18 4.75 45.17 36.65
C SER A 18 3.93 43.93 36.26
N ALA A 19 2.91 43.59 37.06
CA ALA A 19 2.01 42.49 36.76
C ALA A 19 1.24 42.71 35.43
N LEU A 20 0.78 43.94 35.18
CA LEU A 20 0.11 44.29 33.92
C LEU A 20 1.05 44.13 32.72
N ILE A 21 2.30 44.61 32.83
CA ILE A 21 3.31 44.48 31.77
C ILE A 21 3.63 43.00 31.52
N ALA A 22 3.77 42.19 32.58
CA ALA A 22 4.02 40.76 32.44
C ALA A 22 2.86 40.04 31.71
N VAL A 23 1.61 40.40 32.01
CA VAL A 23 0.43 39.86 31.30
C VAL A 23 0.45 40.26 29.82
N VAL A 24 0.75 41.53 29.51
CA VAL A 24 0.86 41.99 28.11
C VAL A 24 1.97 41.26 27.36
N VAL A 25 3.13 41.06 27.99
CA VAL A 25 4.25 40.29 27.40
C VAL A 25 3.85 38.83 27.16
N LEU A 26 3.13 38.20 28.09
CA LEU A 26 2.63 36.83 27.92
C LEU A 26 1.60 36.74 26.78
N ILE A 27 0.73 37.75 26.60
CA ILE A 27 -0.24 37.80 25.49
C ILE A 27 0.48 37.96 24.14
N ILE A 28 1.49 38.84 24.07
CA ILE A 28 2.31 39.06 22.85
C ILE A 28 3.18 37.83 22.54
N PHE A 29 3.71 37.16 23.55
CA PHE A 29 4.49 35.94 23.37
C PHE A 29 3.60 34.76 22.94
N SER A 30 2.39 34.66 23.50
CA SER A 30 1.36 33.70 23.10
C SER A 30 0.95 33.89 21.63
N SER A 31 0.76 35.14 21.17
CA SER A 31 0.41 35.40 19.77
C SER A 31 1.55 35.11 18.79
N ASN A 32 2.82 35.24 19.21
CA ASN A 32 3.98 34.92 18.38
C ASN A 32 4.35 33.43 18.35
N THR A 33 3.77 32.60 19.23
CA THR A 33 4.04 31.14 19.30
C THR A 33 3.32 30.33 18.20
N PHE A 34 2.52 30.98 17.34
CA PHE A 34 1.88 30.34 16.17
C PHE A 34 2.35 30.88 14.81
N SER A 35 3.54 31.49 14.75
CA SER A 35 4.16 32.04 13.53
C SER A 35 4.64 30.99 12.51
N THR A 36 3.92 29.88 12.37
CA THR A 36 4.04 28.91 11.25
C THR A 36 2.74 28.75 10.48
N ASP A 37 1.90 29.79 10.42
CA ASP A 37 0.62 29.72 9.71
C ASP A 37 0.73 29.59 8.19
N ARG A 38 1.93 29.77 7.63
CA ARG A 38 2.20 29.53 6.21
C ARG A 38 2.92 28.21 6.00
N CYS A 39 2.55 27.51 4.94
CA CYS A 39 3.25 26.32 4.47
C CYS A 39 4.64 26.70 3.97
N LYS A 40 5.69 26.30 4.69
CA LYS A 40 7.09 26.61 4.34
C LYS A 40 7.67 25.67 3.28
N LYS A 41 7.28 24.39 3.34
CA LYS A 41 7.74 23.34 2.44
C LYS A 41 6.74 22.19 2.40
N ILE A 42 6.80 21.38 1.34
CA ILE A 42 6.08 20.12 1.22
C ILE A 42 7.05 18.99 1.56
N GLU A 43 6.63 18.07 2.40
CA GLU A 43 7.41 16.90 2.79
C GLU A 43 6.63 15.63 2.45
N ILE A 44 7.20 14.78 1.59
CA ILE A 44 6.56 13.56 1.09
C ILE A 44 7.29 12.35 1.64
N LYS A 45 6.54 11.49 2.34
CA LYS A 45 7.00 10.20 2.86
C LYS A 45 6.21 9.08 2.19
N ILE A 46 6.94 8.14 1.61
CA ILE A 46 6.36 6.97 0.94
C ILE A 46 6.72 5.75 1.77
N LYS A 47 5.72 5.09 2.33
CA LYS A 47 5.88 3.85 3.10
C LYS A 47 6.25 2.72 2.14
N ASN A 48 7.25 1.91 2.52
CA ASN A 48 7.78 0.79 1.74
C ASN A 48 8.45 1.20 0.40
N ALA A 49 8.92 2.44 0.29
CA ALA A 49 9.60 2.95 -0.90
C ALA A 49 10.84 2.12 -1.34
N ASN A 50 11.47 1.41 -0.41
CA ASN A 50 12.67 0.60 -0.67
C ASN A 50 12.35 -0.77 -1.29
N GLU A 51 11.11 -1.22 -1.20
CA GLU A 51 10.71 -2.54 -1.70
C GLU A 51 10.22 -2.47 -3.15
N GLN A 52 9.67 -1.33 -3.58
CA GLN A 52 8.99 -1.16 -4.86
C GLN A 52 9.06 0.28 -5.37
N PHE A 53 9.42 0.45 -6.64
CA PHE A 53 9.59 1.75 -7.30
C PHE A 53 8.38 2.15 -8.16
N PHE A 54 7.16 1.95 -7.65
CA PHE A 54 5.95 2.26 -8.41
C PHE A 54 5.64 3.74 -8.50
N ILE A 55 5.92 4.48 -7.43
CA ILE A 55 5.54 5.89 -7.26
C ILE A 55 6.79 6.70 -6.91
N ASP A 56 6.85 7.93 -7.42
CA ASP A 56 7.95 8.86 -7.18
C ASP A 56 7.46 10.12 -6.44
N LYS A 57 8.32 10.69 -5.61
CA LYS A 57 8.01 11.90 -4.83
C LYS A 57 7.60 13.06 -5.74
N LYS A 58 8.27 13.21 -6.89
CA LYS A 58 7.96 14.26 -7.86
C LYS A 58 6.55 14.11 -8.46
N GLU A 59 6.12 12.87 -8.68
CA GLU A 59 4.77 12.59 -9.17
C GLU A 59 3.71 12.95 -8.13
N ILE A 60 3.94 12.58 -6.87
CA ILE A 60 3.06 12.96 -5.75
C ILE A 60 2.98 14.48 -5.59
N GLU A 61 4.11 15.18 -5.68
CA GLU A 61 4.15 16.64 -5.62
C GLU A 61 3.35 17.27 -6.77
N ASN A 62 3.50 16.74 -7.98
CA ASN A 62 2.73 17.18 -9.15
C ASN A 62 1.23 16.93 -8.98
N LEU A 63 0.82 15.79 -8.43
CA LEU A 63 -0.59 15.49 -8.14
C LEU A 63 -1.14 16.47 -7.08
N ALA A 64 -0.40 16.69 -6.01
CA ALA A 64 -0.80 17.59 -4.93
C ALA A 64 -0.97 19.04 -5.42
N THR A 65 -0.04 19.52 -6.23
CA THR A 65 0.04 20.91 -6.73
C THR A 65 -0.71 21.16 -8.05
N LYS A 66 -1.46 20.19 -8.58
CA LYS A 66 -2.09 20.29 -9.92
C LYS A 66 -1.07 20.66 -11.02
N GLN A 67 0.03 19.94 -11.09
CA GLN A 67 1.12 20.20 -12.04
C GLN A 67 1.71 21.61 -11.86
N GLY A 68 1.82 22.07 -10.61
CA GLY A 68 2.29 23.42 -10.27
C GLY A 68 1.24 24.54 -10.37
N GLY A 69 0.00 24.25 -10.80
CA GLY A 69 -1.08 25.24 -10.87
C GLY A 69 -1.63 25.69 -9.51
N ASP A 70 -1.39 24.91 -8.45
CA ASP A 70 -1.76 25.23 -7.08
C ASP A 70 -0.51 25.43 -6.22
N GLN A 71 -0.10 26.69 -6.04
CA GLN A 71 1.06 27.03 -5.21
C GLN A 71 0.71 26.89 -3.73
N LEU A 72 1.15 25.78 -3.13
CA LEU A 72 0.94 25.45 -1.72
C LEU A 72 1.99 26.12 -0.82
N THR A 73 3.25 26.13 -1.23
CA THR A 73 4.33 26.79 -0.50
C THR A 73 4.12 28.30 -0.45
N GLY A 74 4.25 28.90 0.74
CA GLY A 74 4.01 30.30 1.04
C GLY A 74 2.55 30.65 1.36
N ARG A 75 1.60 29.74 1.12
CA ARG A 75 0.17 29.94 1.39
C ARG A 75 -0.15 29.71 2.88
N LEU A 76 -1.14 30.44 3.40
CA LEU A 76 -1.70 30.21 4.73
C LEU A 76 -2.36 28.82 4.79
N PHE A 77 -2.07 28.04 5.84
CA PHE A 77 -2.64 26.70 6.03
C PHE A 77 -4.17 26.71 6.09
N GLU A 78 -4.79 27.76 6.62
CA GLU A 78 -6.25 27.93 6.62
C GLU A 78 -6.85 27.97 5.20
N LYS A 79 -6.06 28.43 4.22
CA LYS A 79 -6.44 28.49 2.79
C LYS A 79 -6.02 27.22 2.03
N ILE A 80 -5.43 26.23 2.69
CA ILE A 80 -5.04 24.95 2.09
C ILE A 80 -6.08 23.91 2.49
N ASP A 81 -6.84 23.42 1.51
CA ASP A 81 -7.74 22.30 1.73
C ASP A 81 -6.95 20.98 1.64
N LEU A 82 -6.62 20.43 2.80
CA LEU A 82 -5.85 19.20 2.93
C LEU A 82 -6.59 17.99 2.33
N ARG A 83 -7.92 17.92 2.48
CA ARG A 83 -8.74 16.83 1.94
C ARG A 83 -8.77 16.85 0.43
N GLU A 84 -8.82 18.04 -0.17
CA GLU A 84 -8.71 18.16 -1.62
C GLU A 84 -7.34 17.73 -2.15
N ILE A 85 -6.26 17.96 -1.39
CA ILE A 85 -4.93 17.44 -1.75
C ILE A 85 -4.91 15.91 -1.66
N GLU A 86 -5.43 15.32 -0.59
CA GLU A 86 -5.56 13.86 -0.46
C GLU A 86 -6.30 13.26 -1.66
N LYS A 87 -7.47 13.81 -2.01
CA LYS A 87 -8.27 13.36 -3.17
C LYS A 87 -7.51 13.46 -4.49
N ARG A 88 -6.72 14.52 -4.71
CA ARG A 88 -5.92 14.67 -5.93
C ARG A 88 -4.85 13.62 -6.01
N VAL A 89 -4.16 13.36 -4.91
CA VAL A 89 -3.11 12.36 -4.84
C VAL A 89 -3.69 10.96 -5.05
N LEU A 90 -4.80 10.62 -4.40
CA LEU A 90 -5.53 9.35 -4.56
C LEU A 90 -6.14 9.11 -5.95
N LYS A 91 -5.98 10.05 -6.90
CA LYS A 91 -6.28 9.77 -8.31
C LYS A 91 -5.33 8.74 -8.90
N ASN A 92 -4.07 8.71 -8.46
CA ASN A 92 -3.17 7.62 -8.82
C ASN A 92 -3.60 6.35 -8.07
N LYS A 93 -4.05 5.34 -8.83
CA LYS A 93 -4.61 4.08 -8.32
C LYS A 93 -3.57 3.13 -7.71
N GLN A 94 -2.29 3.43 -7.82
CA GLN A 94 -1.21 2.69 -7.16
C GLN A 94 -1.06 3.10 -5.69
N ILE A 95 -1.66 4.24 -5.31
CA ILE A 95 -1.68 4.73 -3.94
C ILE A 95 -2.84 4.08 -3.20
N LYS A 96 -2.52 3.32 -2.16
CA LYS A 96 -3.48 2.67 -1.27
C LYS A 96 -4.12 3.66 -0.30
N SER A 97 -3.31 4.52 0.29
CA SER A 97 -3.79 5.57 1.19
C SER A 97 -2.88 6.79 1.16
N CYS A 98 -3.46 7.95 1.47
CA CYS A 98 -2.80 9.24 1.52
C CYS A 98 -3.33 10.00 2.73
N GLN A 99 -2.43 10.53 3.55
CA GLN A 99 -2.75 11.40 4.68
C GLN A 99 -1.99 12.71 4.53
N VAL A 100 -2.72 13.82 4.59
CA VAL A 100 -2.13 15.15 4.44
C VAL A 100 -2.39 15.96 5.70
N PHE A 101 -1.31 16.44 6.34
CA PHE A 101 -1.42 17.16 7.60
C PHE A 101 -0.36 18.26 7.75
N ARG A 102 -0.69 19.27 8.58
CA ARG A 102 0.24 20.32 8.97
C ARG A 102 1.19 19.79 10.04
N GLY A 103 2.49 19.91 9.81
CA GLY A 103 3.50 19.67 10.83
C GLY A 103 3.79 20.93 11.66
N ILE A 104 4.36 20.71 12.84
CA ILE A 104 4.62 21.76 13.85
C ILE A 104 5.57 22.84 13.30
N GLU A 105 6.53 22.44 12.47
CA GLU A 105 7.53 23.34 11.87
C GLU A 105 6.98 24.21 10.73
N GLY A 106 5.73 24.00 10.33
CA GLY A 106 5.08 24.65 9.18
C GLY A 106 5.29 23.92 7.85
N ASN A 107 5.67 22.64 7.89
CA ASN A 107 5.70 21.75 6.73
C ASN A 107 4.31 21.14 6.45
N LEU A 108 3.96 21.04 5.17
CA LEU A 108 2.82 20.23 4.72
C LEU A 108 3.32 18.80 4.50
N ASN A 109 2.91 17.88 5.37
CA ASN A 109 3.31 16.48 5.28
C ASN A 109 2.29 15.73 4.42
N ILE A 110 2.80 14.89 3.52
CA ILE A 110 2.03 13.99 2.67
C ILE A 110 2.59 12.58 2.88
N ASP A 111 1.87 11.79 3.68
CA ASP A 111 2.23 10.41 3.99
C ASP A 111 1.45 9.47 3.06
N ILE A 112 2.18 8.68 2.29
CA ILE A 112 1.67 7.81 1.24
C ILE A 112 1.93 6.36 1.58
N GLU A 113 0.90 5.52 1.47
CA GLU A 113 1.03 4.07 1.42
C GLU A 113 0.70 3.60 0.00
N GLN A 114 1.61 2.83 -0.59
CA GLN A 114 1.42 2.22 -1.91
C GLN A 114 0.85 0.81 -1.81
N HIS A 115 0.14 0.37 -2.84
CA HIS A 115 -0.22 -1.04 -2.96
C HIS A 115 1.02 -1.91 -3.17
N ILE A 116 1.06 -3.06 -2.49
CA ILE A 116 2.07 -4.10 -2.65
C ILE A 116 1.43 -5.23 -3.46
N PRO A 117 1.94 -5.58 -4.65
CA PRO A 117 1.35 -6.61 -5.47
C PRO A 117 1.76 -7.99 -4.94
N VAL A 118 0.79 -8.89 -4.86
CA VAL A 118 1.01 -10.32 -4.54
C VAL A 118 0.85 -11.21 -5.78
N ALA A 119 0.18 -10.71 -6.82
CA ALA A 119 0.03 -11.35 -8.11
C ALA A 119 -0.21 -10.33 -9.23
N ARG A 120 0.01 -10.73 -10.49
CA ARG A 120 -0.38 -9.98 -11.69
C ARG A 120 -1.40 -10.80 -12.48
N ILE A 121 -2.51 -10.18 -12.85
CA ILE A 121 -3.54 -10.81 -13.69
C ILE A 121 -3.26 -10.44 -15.15
N LEU A 122 -3.13 -11.46 -15.98
CA LEU A 122 -3.02 -11.35 -17.43
C LEU A 122 -4.42 -11.31 -18.03
N MET A 123 -4.79 -10.18 -18.64
CA MET A 123 -6.11 -10.00 -19.22
C MET A 123 -6.11 -10.44 -20.69
N SER A 124 -6.76 -11.56 -20.98
CA SER A 124 -6.81 -12.14 -22.34
C SER A 124 -7.91 -11.53 -23.23
N ASP A 125 -8.73 -10.62 -22.70
CA ASP A 125 -9.86 -9.99 -23.39
C ASP A 125 -9.55 -8.60 -23.95
N GLY A 126 -8.28 -8.24 -24.06
CA GLY A 126 -7.81 -6.95 -24.58
C GLY A 126 -7.81 -5.81 -23.57
N ARG A 127 -8.24 -6.06 -22.32
CA ARG A 127 -8.02 -5.12 -21.22
C ARG A 127 -6.54 -5.11 -20.82
N GLU A 128 -6.13 -4.03 -20.15
CA GLU A 128 -4.79 -3.96 -19.56
C GLU A 128 -4.67 -4.92 -18.38
N ASP A 129 -3.48 -5.52 -18.26
CA ASP A 129 -3.10 -6.29 -17.09
C ASP A 129 -3.16 -5.44 -15.83
N VAL A 130 -3.42 -6.10 -14.70
CA VAL A 130 -3.50 -5.44 -13.40
C VAL A 130 -2.72 -6.20 -12.36
N TYR A 131 -2.24 -5.49 -11.35
CA TYR A 131 -1.78 -6.10 -10.12
C TYR A 131 -2.94 -6.33 -9.16
N VAL A 132 -2.77 -7.33 -8.29
CA VAL A 132 -3.63 -7.55 -7.13
C VAL A 132 -2.81 -7.47 -5.85
N ASP A 133 -3.32 -6.77 -4.84
CA ASP A 133 -2.70 -6.72 -3.51
C ASP A 133 -3.20 -7.84 -2.59
N LYS A 134 -2.58 -7.97 -1.40
CA LYS A 134 -2.95 -8.99 -0.40
C LYS A 134 -4.41 -8.95 0.05
N ASP A 135 -5.06 -7.80 -0.10
CA ASP A 135 -6.45 -7.55 0.29
C ASP A 135 -7.40 -7.75 -0.91
N GLY A 136 -6.90 -8.24 -2.05
CA GLY A 136 -7.68 -8.52 -3.25
C GLY A 136 -8.04 -7.29 -4.08
N TYR A 137 -7.42 -6.13 -3.85
CA TYR A 137 -7.65 -4.92 -4.64
C TYR A 137 -6.89 -4.95 -5.96
N PHE A 138 -7.54 -4.59 -7.06
CA PHE A 138 -6.90 -4.46 -8.37
C PHE A 138 -6.38 -3.04 -8.58
N PHE A 139 -5.13 -2.93 -9.01
CA PHE A 139 -4.48 -1.65 -9.31
C PHE A 139 -3.61 -1.76 -10.56
N PRO A 140 -3.41 -0.67 -11.30
CA PRO A 140 -2.72 -0.70 -12.58
C PRO A 140 -1.23 -1.01 -12.44
N LEU A 141 -0.65 -1.50 -13.55
CA LEU A 141 0.80 -1.65 -13.67
C LEU A 141 1.52 -0.31 -13.48
N SER A 142 2.80 -0.38 -13.10
CA SER A 142 3.67 0.79 -13.13
C SER A 142 4.47 0.82 -14.42
N GLU A 143 4.54 1.99 -15.05
CA GLU A 143 5.45 2.24 -16.18
C GLU A 143 6.92 2.18 -15.76
N ARG A 144 7.20 2.33 -14.45
CA ARG A 144 8.56 2.44 -13.91
C ARG A 144 9.13 1.12 -13.43
N TYR A 145 8.28 0.19 -13.01
CA TYR A 145 8.73 -1.05 -12.38
C TYR A 145 7.76 -2.20 -12.67
N SER A 146 8.32 -3.37 -13.00
CA SER A 146 7.56 -4.61 -13.11
C SER A 146 7.96 -5.56 -11.99
N ALA A 147 7.03 -5.85 -11.09
CA ALA A 147 7.26 -6.78 -9.98
C ALA A 147 7.44 -8.22 -10.48
N ARG A 148 8.38 -8.96 -9.88
CA ARG A 148 8.58 -10.42 -10.09
C ARG A 148 7.70 -11.20 -9.13
N ILE A 149 6.48 -11.49 -9.56
CA ILE A 149 5.42 -12.12 -8.77
C ILE A 149 4.68 -13.15 -9.63
N ILE A 150 3.86 -13.99 -8.99
CA ILE A 150 3.08 -15.02 -9.69
C ILE A 150 2.07 -14.39 -10.66
N LEU A 151 1.91 -15.01 -11.82
CA LEU A 151 0.94 -14.61 -12.84
C LEU A 151 -0.37 -15.35 -12.63
N LEU A 152 -1.48 -14.66 -12.81
CA LEU A 152 -2.83 -15.20 -12.81
C LEU A 152 -3.42 -15.03 -14.20
N SER A 153 -4.16 -16.03 -14.66
CA SER A 153 -4.72 -16.06 -16.01
C SER A 153 -6.00 -16.87 -16.04
N GLY A 154 -6.71 -16.83 -17.17
CA GLY A 154 -7.89 -17.63 -17.41
C GLY A 154 -9.20 -16.85 -17.33
N GLU A 155 -10.29 -17.49 -17.75
CA GLU A 155 -11.59 -16.84 -17.93
C GLU A 155 -12.24 -16.36 -16.64
N TYR A 156 -11.77 -16.84 -15.47
CA TYR A 156 -12.29 -16.45 -14.16
C TYR A 156 -12.23 -14.94 -13.90
N PHE A 157 -11.23 -14.26 -14.48
CA PHE A 157 -10.99 -12.83 -14.28
C PHE A 157 -11.75 -11.94 -15.26
N ARG A 158 -12.51 -12.52 -16.19
CA ARG A 158 -13.32 -11.76 -17.15
C ARG A 158 -14.38 -10.95 -16.39
N ASN A 159 -14.37 -9.63 -16.57
CA ASN A 159 -15.29 -8.70 -15.91
C ASN A 159 -15.26 -8.72 -14.37
N LEU A 160 -14.17 -9.21 -13.76
CA LEU A 160 -14.02 -9.22 -12.32
C LEU A 160 -13.35 -7.91 -11.85
N PRO A 161 -13.94 -7.14 -10.92
CA PRO A 161 -13.38 -5.86 -10.50
C PRO A 161 -12.38 -5.97 -9.33
N SER A 162 -12.44 -7.06 -8.55
CA SER A 162 -11.54 -7.34 -7.41
C SER A 162 -11.68 -8.79 -6.94
N LEU A 163 -10.78 -9.25 -6.07
CA LEU A 163 -10.89 -10.52 -5.33
C LEU A 163 -11.45 -10.35 -3.90
N LYS A 164 -12.10 -9.22 -3.61
CA LYS A 164 -12.58 -8.89 -2.25
C LYS A 164 -13.87 -9.56 -1.85
N GLN A 165 -14.66 -10.04 -2.81
CA GLN A 165 -15.98 -10.59 -2.49
C GLN A 165 -15.81 -12.01 -1.93
N GLN A 166 -16.77 -12.44 -1.11
CA GLN A 166 -16.75 -13.73 -0.44
C GLN A 166 -16.52 -14.91 -1.39
N ARG A 167 -17.03 -14.84 -2.63
CA ARG A 167 -16.84 -15.88 -3.65
C ARG A 167 -15.37 -16.07 -4.06
N GLN A 168 -14.55 -15.04 -3.95
CA GLN A 168 -13.12 -15.07 -4.32
C GLN A 168 -12.20 -15.29 -3.12
N GLU A 169 -12.74 -15.33 -1.89
CA GLU A 169 -11.95 -15.39 -0.66
C GLU A 169 -11.00 -16.60 -0.65
N ASN A 170 -11.49 -17.78 -1.05
CA ASN A 170 -10.67 -18.99 -1.13
C ASN A 170 -9.49 -18.85 -2.12
N LEU A 171 -9.72 -18.21 -3.27
CA LEU A 171 -8.67 -17.96 -4.26
C LEU A 171 -7.65 -16.95 -3.75
N LEU A 172 -8.11 -15.86 -3.11
CA LEU A 172 -7.22 -14.86 -2.51
C LEU A 172 -6.35 -15.49 -1.40
N ASN A 173 -6.95 -16.30 -0.53
CA ASN A 173 -6.24 -17.04 0.50
C ASN A 173 -5.21 -18.01 -0.10
N PHE A 174 -5.57 -18.72 -1.18
CA PHE A 174 -4.63 -19.58 -1.90
C PHE A 174 -3.40 -18.81 -2.43
N ILE A 175 -3.62 -17.65 -3.06
CA ILE A 175 -2.55 -16.79 -3.58
C ILE A 175 -1.65 -16.28 -2.44
N ASN A 176 -2.25 -15.84 -1.33
CA ASN A 176 -1.50 -15.36 -0.17
C ASN A 176 -0.66 -16.48 0.46
N LEU A 177 -1.22 -17.69 0.62
CA LEU A 177 -0.48 -18.86 1.14
C LEU A 177 0.71 -19.25 0.28
N ILE A 178 0.61 -19.13 -1.05
CA ILE A 178 1.76 -19.33 -1.95
C ILE A 178 2.83 -18.26 -1.70
N ASN A 179 2.43 -17.00 -1.57
CA ASN A 179 3.35 -15.89 -1.39
C ASN A 179 4.06 -15.91 -0.02
N ASP A 180 3.41 -16.43 1.01
CA ASP A 180 3.97 -16.59 2.36
C ASP A 180 4.95 -17.78 2.45
N ASP A 181 4.93 -18.69 1.47
CA ASP A 181 5.81 -19.85 1.41
C ASP A 181 6.90 -19.69 0.34
N ASN A 182 8.14 -19.44 0.79
CA ASN A 182 9.29 -19.25 -0.09
C ASN A 182 9.52 -20.40 -1.09
N PHE A 183 9.20 -21.64 -0.71
CA PHE A 183 9.39 -22.79 -1.59
C PHE A 183 8.33 -22.80 -2.69
N LEU A 184 7.05 -22.62 -2.34
CA LEU A 184 5.96 -22.57 -3.32
C LEU A 184 6.11 -21.37 -4.26
N LYS A 185 6.44 -20.20 -3.70
CA LYS A 185 6.69 -18.97 -4.46
C LYS A 185 7.81 -19.12 -5.47
N ALA A 186 8.88 -19.84 -5.13
CA ALA A 186 9.98 -20.13 -6.06
C ALA A 186 9.60 -21.18 -7.11
N GLN A 187 8.63 -22.05 -6.80
CA GLN A 187 8.25 -23.15 -7.68
C GLN A 187 7.16 -22.76 -8.69
N PHE A 188 6.27 -21.83 -8.38
CA PHE A 188 5.09 -21.51 -9.20
C PHE A 188 5.25 -20.21 -9.97
N THR A 189 5.02 -20.25 -11.28
CA THR A 189 5.12 -19.07 -12.17
C THR A 189 3.76 -18.52 -12.54
N GLN A 190 2.80 -19.40 -12.85
CA GLN A 190 1.48 -19.01 -13.30
C GLN A 190 0.40 -19.90 -12.70
N LEU A 191 -0.74 -19.29 -12.37
CA LEU A 191 -2.00 -19.95 -12.06
C LEU A 191 -2.97 -19.64 -13.20
N ASP A 192 -3.45 -20.67 -13.87
CA ASP A 192 -4.57 -20.57 -14.81
C ASP A 192 -5.85 -21.02 -14.13
N ILE A 193 -6.83 -20.12 -14.08
CA ILE A 193 -8.11 -20.34 -13.40
C ILE A 193 -9.23 -20.29 -14.44
N ASN A 194 -9.84 -21.44 -14.66
CA ASN A 194 -10.94 -21.55 -15.61
C ASN A 194 -12.24 -20.93 -15.07
N ARG A 195 -13.26 -20.83 -15.91
CA ARG A 195 -14.56 -20.23 -15.55
C ARG A 195 -15.25 -20.89 -14.35
N ALA A 196 -14.97 -22.17 -14.08
CA ALA A 196 -15.50 -22.90 -12.94
C ALA A 196 -14.70 -22.66 -11.64
N GLY A 197 -13.56 -21.97 -11.69
CA GLY A 197 -12.69 -21.75 -10.53
C GLY A 197 -11.68 -22.87 -10.27
N ASN A 198 -11.52 -23.81 -11.21
CA ASN A 198 -10.47 -24.83 -11.11
C ASN A 198 -9.13 -24.21 -11.50
N ILE A 199 -8.11 -24.51 -10.68
CA ILE A 199 -6.77 -23.96 -10.78
C ILE A 199 -5.85 -25.00 -11.41
N THR A 200 -5.12 -24.57 -12.44
CA THR A 200 -3.97 -25.27 -13.01
C THR A 200 -2.73 -24.44 -12.69
N ILE A 201 -1.73 -25.07 -12.08
CA ILE A 201 -0.48 -24.42 -11.70
C ILE A 201 0.58 -24.79 -12.72
N VAL A 202 1.25 -23.76 -13.25
CA VAL A 202 2.43 -23.89 -14.10
C VAL A 202 3.67 -23.66 -13.22
N PRO A 203 4.58 -24.64 -13.14
CA PRO A 203 5.81 -24.50 -12.38
C PRO A 203 6.87 -23.69 -13.14
N LEU A 204 7.90 -23.25 -12.42
CA LEU A 204 9.10 -22.62 -12.99
C LEU A 204 9.98 -23.62 -13.74
N LEU A 205 10.04 -24.85 -13.22
CA LEU A 205 10.90 -25.92 -13.72
C LEU A 205 10.07 -27.16 -14.02
N GLY A 206 10.50 -27.90 -15.04
CA GLY A 206 9.79 -29.06 -15.57
C GLY A 206 8.81 -28.68 -16.67
N LYS A 207 8.28 -29.70 -17.34
CA LYS A 207 7.26 -29.56 -18.39
C LYS A 207 5.87 -29.97 -17.90
N HIS A 208 5.77 -30.39 -16.64
CA HIS A 208 4.50 -30.82 -16.07
C HIS A 208 3.60 -29.62 -15.76
N VAL A 209 2.31 -29.84 -15.91
CA VAL A 209 1.27 -28.98 -15.33
C VAL A 209 0.71 -29.64 -14.09
N VAL A 210 0.35 -28.83 -13.09
CA VAL A 210 -0.28 -29.34 -11.87
C VAL A 210 -1.77 -28.99 -11.86
N GLU A 211 -2.61 -30.01 -11.92
CA GLU A 211 -4.04 -29.87 -11.72
C GLU A 211 -4.35 -29.80 -10.21
N PHE A 212 -4.60 -28.59 -9.73
CA PHE A 212 -4.91 -28.37 -8.31
C PHE A 212 -6.40 -28.55 -8.02
N GLY A 213 -7.26 -28.21 -9.00
CA GLY A 213 -8.71 -28.14 -8.82
C GLY A 213 -9.13 -26.84 -8.15
N GLU A 214 -10.29 -26.82 -7.50
CA GLU A 214 -10.78 -25.63 -6.79
C GLU A 214 -9.95 -25.33 -5.54
N ALA A 215 -9.98 -24.08 -5.06
CA ALA A 215 -9.26 -23.60 -3.88
C ALA A 215 -9.87 -24.11 -2.54
N GLU A 216 -10.08 -25.42 -2.44
CA GLU A 216 -10.59 -26.11 -1.25
C GLU A 216 -9.52 -27.03 -0.66
N ASN A 217 -9.53 -27.21 0.66
CA ASN A 217 -8.54 -28.02 1.38
C ASN A 217 -7.09 -27.69 0.99
N VAL A 218 -6.84 -26.39 0.75
CA VAL A 218 -5.62 -25.87 0.13
C VAL A 218 -4.36 -26.39 0.81
N GLN A 219 -4.32 -26.32 2.14
CA GLN A 219 -3.14 -26.72 2.91
C GLN A 219 -2.78 -28.19 2.69
N ASN A 220 -3.76 -29.08 2.66
CA ASN A 220 -3.54 -30.50 2.46
C ASN A 220 -3.02 -30.78 1.05
N ARG A 221 -3.64 -30.18 0.03
CA ARG A 221 -3.20 -30.32 -1.37
C ARG A 221 -1.80 -29.77 -1.60
N LEU A 222 -1.48 -28.59 -1.05
CA LEU A 222 -0.13 -28.01 -1.12
C LEU A 222 0.90 -28.89 -0.40
N ASN A 223 0.56 -29.51 0.72
CA ASN A 223 1.45 -30.44 1.41
C ASN A 223 1.76 -31.68 0.56
N ARG A 224 0.74 -32.29 -0.06
CA ARG A 224 0.94 -33.42 -1.00
C ARG A 224 1.82 -33.00 -2.19
N LEU A 225 1.58 -31.82 -2.73
CA LEU A 225 2.38 -31.28 -3.82
C LEU A 225 3.84 -31.03 -3.41
N LYS A 226 4.09 -30.53 -2.19
CA LYS A 226 5.44 -30.41 -1.64
C LYS A 226 6.14 -31.76 -1.51
N ILE A 227 5.43 -32.81 -1.09
CA ILE A 227 5.97 -34.18 -1.04
C ILE A 227 6.39 -34.63 -2.44
N PHE A 228 5.55 -34.41 -3.45
CA PHE A 228 5.88 -34.70 -4.84
C PHE A 228 7.19 -34.00 -5.28
N TYR A 229 7.31 -32.69 -5.04
CA TYR A 229 8.51 -31.93 -5.40
C TYR A 229 9.76 -32.33 -4.60
N LYS A 230 9.61 -32.71 -3.33
CA LYS A 230 10.76 -32.99 -2.44
C LYS A 230 11.23 -34.43 -2.45
N GLN A 231 10.34 -35.39 -2.77
CA GLN A 231 10.63 -36.81 -2.64
C GLN A 231 10.52 -37.58 -3.96
N ILE A 232 9.56 -37.23 -4.82
CA ILE A 232 9.29 -37.98 -6.05
C ILE A 232 10.13 -37.44 -7.21
N LEU A 233 10.03 -36.13 -7.49
CA LEU A 233 10.74 -35.50 -8.60
C LEU A 233 12.27 -35.64 -8.55
N PRO A 234 12.95 -35.53 -7.39
CA PRO A 234 14.41 -35.71 -7.33
C PRO A 234 14.87 -37.12 -7.70
N VAL A 235 14.02 -38.13 -7.51
CA VAL A 235 14.33 -39.54 -7.82
C VAL A 235 13.96 -39.87 -9.26
N GLN A 236 12.80 -39.40 -9.73
CA GLN A 236 12.27 -39.76 -11.04
C GLN A 236 12.77 -38.86 -12.18
N GLY A 237 13.15 -37.62 -11.88
CA GLY A 237 13.58 -36.62 -12.86
C GLY A 237 12.47 -35.64 -13.27
N TRP A 238 12.88 -34.44 -13.72
CA TRP A 238 11.99 -33.32 -14.04
C TRP A 238 11.20 -33.47 -15.34
N ASP A 239 11.69 -34.27 -16.28
CA ASP A 239 11.07 -34.50 -17.58
C ASP A 239 10.16 -35.75 -17.60
N THR A 240 10.04 -36.43 -16.46
CA THR A 240 9.32 -37.73 -16.36
C THR A 240 7.82 -37.56 -16.36
N PHE A 241 7.32 -36.43 -15.86
CA PHE A 241 5.89 -36.17 -15.73
C PHE A 241 5.47 -35.03 -16.66
N THR A 242 4.28 -35.19 -17.24
CA THR A 242 3.60 -34.16 -18.02
C THR A 242 2.39 -33.60 -17.27
N HIS A 243 1.76 -34.42 -16.43
CA HIS A 243 0.60 -34.00 -15.63
C HIS A 243 0.70 -34.53 -14.21
N VAL A 244 0.39 -33.68 -13.25
CA VAL A 244 0.37 -34.01 -11.82
C VAL A 244 -0.94 -33.50 -11.24
N SER A 245 -1.80 -34.39 -10.76
CA SER A 245 -3.09 -34.00 -10.16
C SER A 245 -3.06 -34.21 -8.66
N VAL A 246 -3.38 -33.15 -7.91
CA VAL A 246 -3.57 -33.19 -6.44
C VAL A 246 -5.03 -32.94 -6.04
N LYS A 247 -5.93 -32.91 -7.04
CA LYS A 247 -7.37 -32.69 -6.87
C LYS A 247 -8.04 -33.76 -6.00
N TYR A 248 -7.58 -35.00 -6.08
CA TYR A 248 -8.13 -36.14 -5.34
C TYR A 248 -7.53 -36.22 -3.94
N ASP A 249 -8.37 -36.57 -2.96
CA ASP A 249 -7.92 -36.70 -1.58
C ASP A 249 -7.03 -37.91 -1.36
N GLY A 250 -5.99 -37.72 -0.54
CA GLY A 250 -5.07 -38.78 -0.15
C GLY A 250 -4.05 -39.23 -1.20
N GLN A 251 -4.10 -38.71 -2.42
CA GLN A 251 -3.23 -39.17 -3.50
C GLN A 251 -2.67 -38.05 -4.39
N VAL A 252 -1.58 -38.37 -5.09
CA VAL A 252 -1.02 -37.59 -6.19
C VAL A 252 -1.03 -38.49 -7.41
N VAL A 253 -1.76 -38.09 -8.46
CA VAL A 253 -1.88 -38.86 -9.70
C VAL A 253 -0.95 -38.25 -10.73
N CYS A 254 -0.03 -39.03 -11.29
CA CYS A 254 0.96 -38.54 -12.25
C CYS A 254 0.79 -39.25 -13.60
N LYS A 255 1.05 -38.53 -14.70
CA LYS A 255 1.13 -39.06 -16.06
C LYS A 255 2.39 -38.58 -16.75
#